data_AF-A0A1E4PPK8-F1
#
_entry.id   AF-A0A1E4PPK8-F1
#
_cell.length_a   1.000
_cell.length_b   1.000
_cell.length_c   1.000
_cell.angle_alpha   90.00
_cell.angle_beta   90.00
_cell.angle_gamma   90.00
#
_symmetry.space_group_name_H-M   'P 1'
#
loop_
_entity.id
_entity.type
_entity.pdbx_description
1 polymer ?
#
loop_
_entity_poly.entity_id
_entity_poly.type
_entity_poly.pdbx_seq_one_letter_code
_entity_poly.pdbx_strand_id
1 'polypeptide(L)'
;MHIEPTLALAWNANVGIPLLVVGLIVLGLIWLFGQPKKEQGRRRAAPEPTPGERREPTMGEASLADDPFFTTLDRDYPDAPASPQQGELDMGLRAELEKLGATLAGERGGADTRAAPPKPSSQAASIIDALRSPSQPDTVAAATPAPQPVTAAAPAPEPAPEPAPRPTPRSELGRRPAQLPVERIVSLFVVAREGQLFSGPDLIVAAEKAGLDFGDMGIYHRLIDGKRELGPIFSVANMLKPGNFDLGRLEALRTPGVSFFMTLPAPIPALDAWDAMLPTAQRMAELLDGHVLDEERNALGRQRIAHIRDELRGWDRDHEGQEIIFGR
;
A
#
# COMPACT_ATOMS: atom_id res chain seq x y z
N MET A 1 -54.75 2.59 53.30
CA MET A 1 -53.65 1.81 52.71
C MET A 1 -52.99 2.68 51.65
N HIS A 2 -51.95 3.42 52.02
CA HIS A 2 -51.13 4.19 51.07
C HIS A 2 -49.81 3.46 50.91
N ILE A 3 -49.51 3.01 49.69
CA ILE A 3 -48.24 2.38 49.33
C ILE A 3 -47.42 3.49 48.65
N GLU A 4 -46.44 4.02 49.38
CA GLU A 4 -45.39 4.89 48.84
C GLU A 4 -44.26 4.01 48.29
N PRO A 5 -43.92 4.07 46.98
CA PRO A 5 -42.71 3.44 46.48
C PRO A 5 -41.55 4.43 46.69
N THR A 6 -40.83 4.30 47.81
CA THR A 6 -39.54 4.98 47.95
C THR A 6 -38.50 4.22 47.13
N LEU A 7 -38.41 4.54 45.85
CA LEU A 7 -37.20 4.30 45.05
C LEU A 7 -36.10 5.19 45.62
N ALA A 8 -35.49 4.75 46.72
CA ALA A 8 -34.25 5.31 47.21
C ALA A 8 -33.15 4.95 46.20
N LEU A 9 -32.96 5.82 45.22
CA LEU A 9 -31.85 5.76 44.28
C LEU A 9 -30.57 6.00 45.08
N ALA A 10 -29.93 4.92 45.53
CA ALA A 10 -28.65 4.96 46.22
C ALA A 10 -27.57 5.44 45.22
N TRP A 11 -27.45 6.75 45.07
CA TRP A 11 -26.45 7.38 44.22
C TRP A 11 -25.06 7.19 44.84
N ASN A 12 -24.26 6.33 44.23
CA ASN A 12 -22.86 6.17 44.61
C ASN A 12 -22.05 7.31 43.97
N ALA A 13 -21.57 8.26 44.78
CA ALA A 13 -20.75 9.38 44.32
C ALA A 13 -19.50 8.91 43.55
N ASN A 14 -18.92 7.76 43.90
CA ASN A 14 -17.74 7.21 43.20
C ASN A 14 -18.06 6.69 41.79
N VAL A 15 -19.32 6.42 41.47
CA VAL A 15 -19.76 6.00 40.13
C VAL A 15 -20.39 7.17 39.37
N GLY A 16 -21.12 8.02 40.09
CA GLY A 16 -21.79 9.20 39.54
C GLY A 16 -20.82 10.27 39.04
N ILE A 17 -19.76 10.55 39.78
CA ILE A 17 -18.75 11.56 39.42
C ILE A 17 -18.01 11.17 38.12
N PRO A 18 -17.44 9.96 37.96
CA PRO A 18 -16.79 9.60 36.70
C PRO A 18 -17.78 9.54 35.53
N LEU A 19 -19.03 9.12 35.74
CA LEU A 19 -20.05 9.14 34.69
C LEU A 19 -20.38 10.56 34.22
N LEU A 20 -20.40 11.53 35.15
CA LEU A 20 -20.60 12.95 34.82
C LEU A 20 -19.42 13.52 34.03
N VAL A 21 -18.19 13.15 34.41
CA VAL A 21 -16.97 13.56 33.70
C VAL A 21 -16.96 12.99 32.28
N VAL A 22 -17.29 11.70 32.11
CA VAL A 22 -17.43 11.08 30.79
C VAL A 22 -18.53 11.76 29.97
N GLY A 23 -19.67 12.08 30.58
CA GLY A 23 -20.76 12.81 29.92
C GLY A 23 -20.33 14.20 29.42
N LEU A 24 -19.58 14.95 30.23
CA LEU A 24 -19.04 16.26 29.84
C LEU A 24 -17.98 16.15 28.73
N ILE A 25 -17.14 15.12 28.75
CA ILE A 25 -16.18 14.86 27.67
C ILE A 25 -16.91 14.56 26.36
N VAL A 26 -17.94 13.71 26.39
CA VAL A 26 -18.75 13.40 25.20
C VAL A 26 -19.47 14.65 24.68
N LEU A 27 -20.03 15.47 25.57
CA LEU A 27 -20.68 16.73 25.18
C LEU A 27 -19.69 17.73 24.57
N GLY A 28 -18.48 17.82 25.13
CA GLY A 28 -17.38 18.63 24.58
C GLY A 28 -16.95 18.15 23.20
N LEU A 29 -16.87 16.83 22.99
CA LEU A 29 -16.55 16.23 21.68
C LEU A 29 -17.65 16.49 20.65
N ILE A 30 -18.93 16.39 21.05
CA ILE A 30 -20.06 16.74 20.17
C ILE A 30 -20.04 18.22 19.82
N TRP A 31 -19.68 19.10 20.75
CA TRP A 31 -19.55 20.53 20.45
C TRP A 31 -18.35 20.84 19.54
N LEU A 32 -17.23 20.14 19.76
CA LEU A 32 -15.99 20.32 18.99
C LEU A 32 -16.12 19.79 17.55
N PHE A 33 -16.75 18.63 17.37
CA PHE A 33 -16.90 17.97 16.06
C PHE A 33 -18.27 18.20 15.39
N GLY A 34 -19.26 18.68 16.14
CA GLY A 34 -20.60 18.98 15.64
C GLY A 34 -20.78 20.40 15.11
N GLN A 35 -19.71 21.21 15.02
CA GLN A 35 -19.74 22.49 14.32
C GLN A 35 -20.00 22.23 12.82
N PRO A 36 -21.17 22.62 12.26
CA PRO A 36 -21.42 22.47 10.84
C PRO A 36 -20.44 23.36 10.09
N LYS A 37 -19.51 22.74 9.35
CA LYS A 37 -18.58 23.42 8.45
C LYS A 37 -19.44 24.10 7.39
N LYS A 38 -19.68 25.41 7.55
CA LYS A 38 -20.42 26.22 6.59
C LYS A 38 -19.70 26.13 5.26
N GLU A 39 -20.28 25.38 4.32
CA GLU A 39 -19.90 25.38 2.93
C GLU A 39 -19.86 26.83 2.44
N GLN A 40 -18.65 27.32 2.24
CA GLN A 40 -18.39 28.64 1.69
C GLN A 40 -18.53 28.58 0.16
N GLY A 41 -19.73 28.19 -0.30
CA GLY A 41 -20.16 28.27 -1.70
C GLY A 41 -20.90 29.57 -1.98
N ARG A 42 -20.33 30.73 -1.60
CA ARG A 42 -20.92 32.03 -1.94
C ARG A 42 -20.49 32.37 -3.37
N ARG A 43 -21.32 32.02 -4.35
CA ARG A 43 -21.20 32.47 -5.74
C ARG A 43 -21.01 33.99 -5.73
N ARG A 44 -19.81 34.45 -6.10
CA ARG A 44 -19.62 35.84 -6.51
C ARG A 44 -20.46 36.05 -7.77
N ALA A 45 -21.43 36.96 -7.70
CA ALA A 45 -22.10 37.48 -8.88
C ALA A 45 -21.04 38.17 -9.75
N ALA A 46 -21.03 37.84 -11.03
CA ALA A 46 -20.18 38.46 -12.03
C ALA A 46 -20.53 39.96 -12.17
N PRO A 47 -19.55 40.87 -12.32
CA PRO A 47 -19.84 42.23 -12.77
C PRO A 47 -20.22 42.20 -14.26
N GLU A 48 -21.28 42.94 -14.60
CA GLU A 48 -21.71 43.15 -15.98
C GLU A 48 -20.66 43.89 -16.84
N PRO A 49 -20.65 43.66 -18.17
CA PRO A 49 -19.67 44.26 -19.08
C PRO A 49 -20.01 45.73 -19.38
N THR A 50 -19.02 46.62 -19.19
CA THR A 50 -19.05 48.00 -19.71
C THR A 50 -18.51 48.00 -21.16
N PRO A 51 -19.09 48.78 -22.09
CA PRO A 51 -18.72 48.75 -23.50
C PRO A 51 -17.47 49.58 -23.75
N GLY A 52 -16.43 48.99 -24.34
CA GLY A 52 -15.21 49.71 -24.71
C GLY A 52 -14.21 48.84 -25.46
N GLU A 53 -14.09 49.12 -26.76
CA GLU A 53 -13.02 48.75 -27.69
C GLU A 53 -12.60 47.27 -27.82
N ARG A 54 -13.24 46.62 -28.79
CA ARG A 54 -12.68 45.48 -29.52
C ARG A 54 -11.33 45.91 -30.12
N ARG A 55 -10.23 45.39 -29.58
CA ARG A 55 -8.94 45.31 -30.26
C ARG A 55 -8.72 43.88 -30.71
N GLU A 56 -8.52 43.71 -32.01
CA GLU A 56 -8.19 42.42 -32.61
C GLU A 56 -6.79 41.98 -32.17
N PRO A 57 -6.57 40.70 -31.84
CA PRO A 57 -5.24 40.18 -31.61
C PRO A 57 -4.54 40.03 -32.97
N THR A 58 -3.69 40.98 -33.31
CA THR A 58 -2.68 40.79 -34.35
C THR A 58 -1.70 39.74 -33.85
N MET A 59 -1.73 38.57 -34.47
CA MET A 59 -0.73 37.52 -34.30
C MET A 59 0.58 38.03 -34.91
N GLY A 60 1.45 38.58 -34.07
CA GLY A 60 2.80 38.97 -34.46
C GLY A 60 3.71 37.75 -34.55
N GLU A 61 4.32 37.54 -35.72
CA GLU A 61 5.51 36.70 -35.88
C GLU A 61 6.62 37.22 -34.97
N ALA A 62 6.85 36.53 -33.85
CA ALA A 62 8.10 36.63 -33.12
C ALA A 62 8.95 35.42 -33.52
N SER A 63 9.84 35.65 -34.49
CA SER A 63 10.91 34.74 -34.87
C SER A 63 11.75 34.40 -33.63
N LEU A 64 11.89 33.11 -33.34
CA LEU A 64 12.73 32.55 -32.27
C LEU A 64 14.25 32.68 -32.56
N ALA A 65 14.65 33.54 -33.50
CA ALA A 65 16.03 33.65 -33.97
C ALA A 65 16.86 34.73 -33.25
N ASP A 66 16.27 35.58 -32.41
CA ASP A 66 16.96 36.73 -31.80
C ASP A 66 16.87 36.77 -30.27
N ASP A 67 17.10 35.63 -29.60
CA ASP A 67 17.24 35.57 -28.15
C ASP A 67 18.75 35.56 -27.75
N PRO A 68 19.32 36.67 -27.23
CA PRO A 68 20.75 36.80 -26.99
C PRO A 68 21.29 35.92 -25.84
N PHE A 69 20.41 35.23 -25.11
CA PHE A 69 20.80 34.33 -24.04
C PHE A 69 21.27 32.95 -24.54
N PHE A 70 20.79 32.47 -25.70
CA PHE A 70 21.16 31.17 -26.24
C PHE A 70 22.42 31.21 -27.13
N THR A 71 22.79 32.37 -27.67
CA THR A 71 23.93 32.51 -28.60
C THR A 71 25.31 32.43 -27.93
N THR A 72 25.37 32.42 -26.58
CA THR A 72 26.65 32.45 -25.85
C THR A 72 27.15 31.07 -25.42
N LEU A 73 26.32 30.01 -25.49
CA LEU A 73 26.72 28.66 -25.09
C LEU A 73 27.27 27.79 -26.22
N ASP A 74 27.16 28.21 -27.48
CA ASP A 74 27.41 27.34 -28.65
C ASP A 74 28.76 27.55 -29.33
N ARG A 75 29.73 28.20 -28.64
CA ARG A 75 30.99 28.62 -29.28
C ARG A 75 32.16 27.64 -29.13
N ASP A 76 32.00 26.50 -28.46
CA ASP A 76 33.14 25.61 -28.11
C ASP A 76 32.98 24.12 -28.51
N TYR A 77 32.21 23.77 -29.55
CA TYR A 77 32.21 22.41 -30.09
C TYR A 77 32.45 22.39 -31.62
N PRO A 78 33.61 21.90 -32.10
CA PRO A 78 33.75 21.49 -33.48
C PRO A 78 33.25 20.05 -33.64
N ASP A 79 32.46 19.83 -34.70
CA ASP A 79 31.93 18.57 -35.23
C ASP A 79 30.78 17.88 -34.46
N ALA A 80 29.55 18.26 -34.82
CA ALA A 80 28.37 17.39 -34.72
C ALA A 80 27.63 17.35 -36.08
N PRO A 81 27.27 16.17 -36.61
CA PRO A 81 26.56 16.07 -37.89
C PRO A 81 25.10 16.55 -37.76
N ALA A 82 24.60 17.16 -38.83
CA ALA A 82 23.30 17.81 -38.92
C ALA A 82 22.13 16.91 -38.46
N SER A 83 21.29 17.45 -37.58
CA SER A 83 19.99 16.87 -37.22
C SER A 83 19.08 16.82 -38.47
N PRO A 84 18.44 15.69 -38.78
CA PRO A 84 17.59 15.58 -39.97
C PRO A 84 16.32 16.42 -39.83
N GLN A 85 15.93 17.07 -40.92
CA GLN A 85 14.74 17.93 -40.98
C GLN A 85 13.47 17.10 -40.87
N GLN A 86 12.49 17.63 -40.14
CA GLN A 86 11.23 16.98 -39.72
C GLN A 86 10.41 16.34 -40.87
N GLY A 87 10.64 16.72 -42.13
CA GLY A 87 10.01 16.10 -43.30
C GLY A 87 10.58 14.74 -43.72
N GLU A 88 11.82 14.41 -43.35
CA GLU A 88 12.46 13.13 -43.69
C GLU A 88 11.99 12.00 -42.76
N LEU A 89 11.70 12.33 -41.49
CA LEU A 89 11.14 11.40 -40.50
C LEU A 89 9.71 10.97 -40.86
N ASP A 90 8.91 11.85 -41.44
CA ASP A 90 7.51 11.56 -41.80
C ASP A 90 7.42 10.60 -43.00
N MET A 91 8.35 10.72 -43.95
CA MET A 91 8.48 9.78 -45.07
C MET A 91 9.00 8.40 -44.60
N GLY A 92 9.95 8.37 -43.66
CA GLY A 92 10.46 7.12 -43.08
C GLY A 92 9.39 6.35 -42.30
N LEU A 93 8.57 7.06 -41.51
CA LEU A 93 7.49 6.46 -40.72
C LEU A 93 6.37 5.90 -41.62
N ARG A 94 6.07 6.60 -42.72
CA ARG A 94 5.09 6.13 -43.72
C ARG A 94 5.53 4.82 -44.36
N ALA A 95 6.81 4.70 -44.72
CA ALA A 95 7.38 3.49 -45.31
C ALA A 95 7.41 2.30 -44.33
N GLU A 96 7.69 2.54 -43.04
CA GLU A 96 7.62 1.49 -42.02
C GLU A 96 6.19 1.01 -41.75
N LEU A 97 5.21 1.92 -41.74
CA LEU A 97 3.80 1.56 -41.57
C LEU A 97 3.26 0.73 -42.75
N GLU A 98 3.70 1.00 -43.98
CA GLU A 98 3.32 0.23 -45.17
C GLU A 98 3.93 -1.18 -45.14
N LYS A 99 5.18 -1.30 -44.64
CA LYS A 99 5.84 -2.59 -44.43
C LYS A 99 5.16 -3.42 -43.34
N LEU A 100 4.71 -2.79 -42.26
CA LEU A 100 3.94 -3.44 -41.19
C LEU A 100 2.54 -3.85 -41.66
N GLY A 101 1.88 -3.01 -42.46
CA GLY A 101 0.61 -3.33 -43.11
C GLY A 101 0.70 -4.54 -44.05
N ALA A 102 1.80 -4.66 -44.81
CA ALA A 102 2.07 -5.81 -45.66
C ALA A 102 2.29 -7.10 -44.86
N THR A 103 2.96 -7.03 -43.70
CA THR A 103 3.12 -8.21 -42.82
C THR A 103 1.82 -8.66 -42.16
N LEU A 104 0.93 -7.73 -41.78
CA LEU A 104 -0.38 -8.06 -41.19
C LEU A 104 -1.40 -8.55 -42.23
N ALA A 105 -1.26 -8.16 -43.49
CA ALA A 105 -2.11 -8.65 -44.58
C ALA A 105 -1.76 -10.08 -45.00
N GLY A 106 -0.52 -10.53 -44.77
CA GLY A 106 -0.08 -11.90 -45.04
C GLY A 106 -0.65 -12.95 -44.09
N GLU A 107 -1.13 -12.55 -42.91
CA GLU A 107 -1.57 -13.48 -41.85
C GLU A 107 -3.10 -13.68 -41.78
N ARG A 108 -3.86 -13.12 -42.74
CA ARG A 108 -5.32 -13.27 -42.84
C ARG A 108 -5.84 -13.94 -44.12
N GLY A 109 -4.97 -14.66 -44.83
CA GLY A 109 -5.33 -15.41 -46.04
C GLY A 109 -5.09 -16.90 -45.89
N GLY A 110 -5.98 -17.62 -45.21
CA GLY A 110 -5.91 -19.08 -45.14
C GLY A 110 -7.10 -19.75 -44.45
N ALA A 111 -7.90 -20.45 -45.26
CA ALA A 111 -8.86 -21.51 -44.92
C ALA A 111 -10.28 -21.14 -44.44
N ASP A 112 -11.17 -21.02 -45.42
CA ASP A 112 -12.51 -21.62 -45.38
C ASP A 112 -12.40 -23.13 -45.09
N THR A 113 -13.00 -23.61 -43.99
CA THR A 113 -13.62 -24.95 -43.89
C THR A 113 -14.58 -24.97 -42.68
N ARG A 114 -15.87 -25.18 -42.94
CA ARG A 114 -16.89 -25.56 -41.95
C ARG A 114 -16.44 -26.81 -41.19
N ALA A 115 -16.28 -26.72 -39.86
CA ALA A 115 -16.15 -27.87 -38.98
C ALA A 115 -16.87 -27.63 -37.65
N ALA A 116 -17.66 -28.62 -37.25
CA ALA A 116 -18.51 -28.68 -36.05
C ALA A 116 -17.71 -28.63 -34.73
N PRO A 117 -18.33 -28.27 -33.59
CA PRO A 117 -17.62 -28.14 -32.32
C PRO A 117 -17.19 -29.52 -31.77
N PRO A 118 -15.97 -29.65 -31.20
CA PRO A 118 -15.53 -30.87 -30.55
C PRO A 118 -16.23 -31.07 -29.19
N LYS A 119 -16.76 -32.28 -28.98
CA LYS A 119 -17.36 -32.73 -27.72
C LYS A 119 -16.26 -32.96 -26.68
N PRO A 120 -16.41 -32.49 -25.42
CA PRO A 120 -15.43 -32.76 -24.38
C PRO A 120 -15.43 -34.24 -23.98
N SER A 121 -14.21 -34.77 -23.84
CA SER A 121 -13.86 -36.12 -23.43
C SER A 121 -14.29 -36.45 -21.99
N SER A 122 -15.21 -37.40 -21.88
CA SER A 122 -15.20 -38.61 -21.03
C SER A 122 -14.95 -38.55 -19.51
N GLN A 123 -14.73 -37.40 -18.85
CA GLN A 123 -14.48 -37.41 -17.38
C GLN A 123 -15.52 -36.65 -16.54
N ALA A 124 -16.52 -36.03 -17.16
CA ALA A 124 -17.64 -35.38 -16.47
C ALA A 124 -18.93 -36.24 -16.38
N ALA A 125 -18.99 -37.38 -17.09
CA ALA A 125 -20.15 -38.27 -17.06
C ALA A 125 -20.15 -39.24 -15.86
N SER A 126 -18.99 -39.48 -15.23
CA SER A 126 -18.85 -40.46 -14.15
C SER A 126 -19.30 -39.96 -12.77
N ILE A 127 -19.45 -38.65 -12.58
CA ILE A 127 -19.83 -38.06 -11.27
C ILE A 127 -21.35 -37.93 -11.13
N ILE A 128 -22.06 -37.80 -12.25
CA ILE A 128 -23.53 -37.61 -12.27
C ILE A 128 -24.28 -38.95 -12.16
N ASP A 129 -23.65 -40.07 -12.53
CA ASP A 129 -24.25 -41.40 -12.44
C ASP A 129 -24.24 -41.96 -10.99
N ALA A 130 -23.28 -41.53 -10.17
CA ALA A 130 -23.17 -41.95 -8.76
C ALA A 130 -24.24 -41.33 -7.84
N LEU A 131 -25.01 -40.34 -8.30
CA LEU A 131 -26.04 -39.64 -7.52
C LEU A 131 -27.48 -40.00 -7.94
N ARG A 132 -27.67 -41.02 -8.79
CA ARG A 132 -28.99 -41.37 -9.38
C ARG A 132 -29.54 -42.75 -8.98
N SER A 133 -28.94 -43.49 -8.05
CA SER A 133 -29.53 -44.78 -7.64
C SER A 133 -30.37 -44.65 -6.36
N PRO A 134 -31.70 -44.91 -6.42
CA PRO A 134 -32.55 -44.97 -5.24
C PRO A 134 -32.39 -46.31 -4.50
N SER A 135 -32.53 -46.23 -3.18
CA SER A 135 -32.48 -47.29 -2.17
C SER A 135 -33.51 -48.41 -2.36
N GLN A 136 -33.20 -49.63 -1.87
CA GLN A 136 -34.05 -50.49 -0.99
C GLN A 136 -33.40 -51.88 -0.72
N PRO A 137 -33.89 -52.70 0.24
CA PRO A 137 -33.52 -52.65 1.67
C PRO A 137 -32.97 -54.01 2.16
N ASP A 138 -32.42 -54.09 3.37
CA ASP A 138 -32.51 -55.34 4.12
C ASP A 138 -32.66 -55.07 5.62
N THR A 139 -33.69 -55.70 6.16
CA THR A 139 -34.17 -55.63 7.52
C THR A 139 -33.53 -56.73 8.33
N VAL A 140 -32.90 -56.40 9.46
CA VAL A 140 -32.87 -57.30 10.63
C VAL A 140 -33.19 -56.50 11.87
N ALA A 141 -34.17 -57.02 12.60
CA ALA A 141 -34.87 -56.39 13.70
C ALA A 141 -34.08 -56.35 15.03
N ALA A 142 -34.28 -55.24 15.73
CA ALA A 142 -34.57 -55.09 17.16
C ALA A 142 -33.81 -55.94 18.21
N ALA A 143 -33.04 -55.23 19.05
CA ALA A 143 -33.07 -55.42 20.50
C ALA A 143 -32.73 -54.10 21.21
N THR A 144 -33.72 -53.53 21.90
CA THR A 144 -33.58 -52.43 22.86
C THR A 144 -32.97 -52.95 24.17
N PRO A 145 -32.12 -52.16 24.86
CA PRO A 145 -32.36 -51.94 26.28
C PRO A 145 -32.38 -50.46 26.67
N ALA A 146 -33.21 -50.19 27.66
CA ALA A 146 -33.50 -48.91 28.31
C ALA A 146 -32.33 -48.41 29.20
N PRO A 147 -32.40 -47.18 29.77
CA PRO A 147 -31.26 -46.34 30.10
C PRO A 147 -30.59 -46.71 31.43
N GLN A 148 -29.25 -46.70 31.45
CA GLN A 148 -28.47 -46.76 32.68
C GLN A 148 -28.25 -45.35 33.24
N PRO A 149 -28.16 -45.17 34.58
CA PRO A 149 -28.03 -43.85 35.21
C PRO A 149 -26.68 -43.22 34.86
N VAL A 150 -26.72 -41.96 34.45
CA VAL A 150 -25.54 -41.09 34.33
C VAL A 150 -24.83 -41.01 35.69
N THR A 151 -23.71 -41.73 35.80
CA THR A 151 -22.75 -41.54 36.89
C THR A 151 -21.89 -40.34 36.54
N ALA A 152 -21.66 -39.50 37.56
CA ALA A 152 -21.02 -38.20 37.52
C ALA A 152 -19.75 -38.13 36.66
N ALA A 153 -19.65 -37.02 35.92
CA ALA A 153 -18.49 -36.57 35.19
C ALA A 153 -17.22 -36.62 36.05
N ALA A 154 -16.28 -37.47 35.65
CA ALA A 154 -14.87 -37.27 35.93
C ALA A 154 -14.33 -36.25 34.90
N PRO A 155 -13.58 -35.22 35.31
CA PRO A 155 -13.05 -34.24 34.38
C PRO A 155 -12.04 -34.91 33.45
N ALA A 156 -12.27 -34.76 32.15
CA ALA A 156 -11.29 -35.08 31.13
C ALA A 156 -10.01 -34.26 31.40
N PRO A 157 -8.81 -34.83 31.26
CA PRO A 157 -7.57 -34.08 31.42
C PRO A 157 -7.54 -32.94 30.41
N GLU A 158 -7.30 -31.74 30.93
CA GLU A 158 -7.02 -30.51 30.20
C GLU A 158 -6.04 -30.79 29.04
N PRO A 159 -6.28 -30.28 27.82
CA PRO A 159 -5.27 -30.33 26.77
C PRO A 159 -4.00 -29.65 27.30
N ALA A 160 -2.91 -30.42 27.30
CA ALA A 160 -1.60 -29.94 27.69
C ALA A 160 -1.30 -28.61 26.98
N PRO A 161 -0.69 -27.62 27.66
CA PRO A 161 -0.33 -26.36 27.04
C PRO A 161 0.53 -26.64 25.82
N GLU A 162 0.15 -26.06 24.67
CA GLU A 162 1.02 -26.04 23.50
C GLU A 162 2.40 -25.57 23.93
N PRO A 163 3.48 -26.28 23.55
CA PRO A 163 4.82 -25.86 23.91
C PRO A 163 5.04 -24.45 23.38
N ALA A 164 5.33 -23.52 24.30
CA ALA A 164 5.71 -22.16 23.97
C ALA A 164 6.74 -22.20 22.83
N PRO A 165 6.58 -21.38 21.77
CA PRO A 165 7.48 -21.40 20.64
C PRO A 165 8.89 -21.19 21.16
N ARG A 166 9.75 -22.18 20.92
CA ARG A 166 11.18 -22.08 21.23
C ARG A 166 11.68 -20.79 20.56
N PRO A 167 12.43 -19.93 21.27
CA PRO A 167 12.92 -18.70 20.68
C PRO A 167 13.82 -19.10 19.50
N THR A 168 13.32 -18.94 18.28
CA THR A 168 14.16 -18.94 17.11
C THR A 168 15.20 -17.83 17.32
N PRO A 169 16.49 -18.07 17.05
CA PRO A 169 17.49 -17.01 17.12
C PRO A 169 17.02 -15.88 16.22
N ARG A 170 16.57 -14.78 16.84
CA ARG A 170 16.12 -13.59 16.11
C ARG A 170 17.34 -13.02 15.41
N SER A 171 17.24 -12.80 14.11
CA SER A 171 18.30 -12.14 13.36
C SER A 171 18.58 -10.78 14.00
N GLU A 172 19.85 -10.46 14.19
CA GLU A 172 20.29 -9.14 14.65
C GLU A 172 20.30 -8.10 13.51
N LEU A 173 20.14 -8.57 12.27
CA LEU A 173 20.20 -7.75 11.07
C LEU A 173 19.03 -6.77 11.02
N GLY A 174 19.31 -5.47 10.92
CA GLY A 174 18.24 -4.45 10.91
C GLY A 174 17.63 -4.14 12.27
N ARG A 175 18.23 -4.62 13.37
CA ARG A 175 17.88 -4.15 14.70
C ARG A 175 18.26 -2.68 14.85
N ARG A 176 17.29 -1.85 15.24
CA ARG A 176 17.57 -0.45 15.62
C ARG A 176 18.34 -0.41 16.96
N PRO A 177 19.38 0.42 17.09
CA PRO A 177 20.03 0.67 18.38
C PRO A 177 19.04 1.22 19.40
N ALA A 178 18.97 0.61 20.59
CA ALA A 178 18.01 0.98 21.63
C ALA A 178 18.19 2.41 22.18
N GLN A 179 19.34 3.04 21.90
CA GLN A 179 19.69 4.38 22.35
C GLN A 179 19.09 5.49 21.48
N LEU A 180 18.63 5.18 20.27
CA LEU A 180 18.00 6.16 19.36
C LEU A 180 16.50 6.26 19.69
N PRO A 181 16.00 7.40 20.21
CA PRO A 181 14.58 7.60 20.41
C PRO A 181 13.84 7.60 19.07
N VAL A 182 12.56 7.23 19.10
CA VAL A 182 11.68 7.35 17.93
C VAL A 182 10.84 8.60 18.12
N GLU A 183 11.17 9.65 17.37
CA GLU A 183 10.51 10.95 17.46
C GLU A 183 9.41 11.10 16.40
N ARG A 184 9.66 10.58 15.20
CA ARG A 184 8.71 10.60 14.09
C ARG A 184 8.78 9.31 13.27
N ILE A 185 7.64 8.89 12.73
CA ILE A 185 7.54 7.77 11.80
C ILE A 185 6.95 8.30 10.48
N VAL A 186 7.58 7.94 9.35
CA VAL A 186 7.07 8.24 8.01
C VAL A 186 6.79 6.93 7.31
N SER A 187 5.59 6.78 6.76
CA SER A 187 5.11 5.50 6.21
C SER A 187 4.61 5.63 4.77
N LEU A 188 4.81 4.57 4.01
CA LEU A 188 4.20 4.33 2.69
C LEU A 188 3.62 2.92 2.67
N PHE A 189 2.62 2.69 1.83
CA PHE A 189 2.06 1.36 1.63
C PHE A 189 2.20 0.94 0.18
N VAL A 190 2.51 -0.34 -0.05
CA VAL A 190 2.38 -0.96 -1.36
C VAL A 190 1.26 -1.97 -1.26
N VAL A 191 0.18 -1.75 -2.01
CA VAL A 191 -1.03 -2.57 -1.96
C VAL A 191 -1.27 -3.27 -3.30
N ALA A 192 -1.88 -4.45 -3.21
CA ALA A 192 -2.35 -5.16 -4.38
C ALA A 192 -3.49 -4.39 -5.06
N ARG A 193 -3.71 -4.66 -6.35
CA ARG A 193 -4.88 -4.18 -7.08
C ARG A 193 -6.18 -4.65 -6.42
N GLU A 194 -7.25 -3.93 -6.69
CA GLU A 194 -8.56 -4.26 -6.12
C GLU A 194 -8.98 -5.71 -6.44
N GLY A 195 -9.39 -6.44 -5.40
CA GLY A 195 -9.75 -7.86 -5.51
C GLY A 195 -8.57 -8.83 -5.62
N GLN A 196 -7.33 -8.34 -5.62
CA GLN A 196 -6.12 -9.17 -5.64
C GLN A 196 -5.42 -9.18 -4.28
N LEU A 197 -4.56 -10.19 -4.09
CA LEU A 197 -3.68 -10.31 -2.93
C LEU A 197 -2.28 -10.68 -3.42
N PHE A 198 -1.26 -10.15 -2.78
CA PHE A 198 0.11 -10.58 -3.04
C PHE A 198 0.34 -11.98 -2.46
N SER A 199 1.09 -12.80 -3.21
CA SER A 199 1.55 -14.11 -2.75
C SER A 199 2.87 -13.96 -1.98
N GLY A 200 3.05 -14.77 -0.94
CA GLY A 200 4.28 -14.78 -0.16
C GLY A 200 5.56 -14.98 -0.99
N PRO A 201 5.64 -16.00 -1.85
CA PRO A 201 6.82 -16.21 -2.70
C PRO A 201 7.17 -15.00 -3.55
N ASP A 202 6.18 -14.37 -4.18
CA ASP A 202 6.40 -13.19 -5.03
C ASP A 202 6.90 -12.00 -4.21
N LEU A 203 6.39 -11.83 -2.98
CA LEU A 203 6.83 -10.79 -2.06
C LEU A 203 8.31 -10.91 -1.67
N ILE A 204 8.79 -12.13 -1.40
CA ILE A 204 10.20 -12.34 -1.06
C ILE A 204 11.08 -12.01 -2.26
N VAL A 205 10.73 -12.55 -3.44
CA VAL A 205 11.50 -12.29 -4.66
C VAL A 205 11.51 -10.80 -4.99
N ALA A 206 10.39 -10.11 -4.82
CA ALA A 206 10.31 -8.67 -5.02
C ALA A 206 11.18 -7.91 -4.01
N ALA A 207 11.12 -8.28 -2.72
CA ALA A 207 11.88 -7.64 -1.65
C ALA A 207 13.39 -7.78 -1.86
N GLU A 208 13.87 -8.99 -2.18
CA GLU A 208 15.28 -9.25 -2.49
C GLU A 208 15.72 -8.48 -3.73
N LYS A 209 14.92 -8.49 -4.80
CA LYS A 209 15.21 -7.71 -6.02
C LYS A 209 15.30 -6.23 -5.71
N ALA A 210 14.45 -5.72 -4.82
CA ALA A 210 14.43 -4.33 -4.38
C ALA A 210 15.60 -3.97 -3.43
N GLY A 211 16.44 -4.94 -3.04
CA GLY A 211 17.60 -4.73 -2.18
C GLY A 211 17.24 -4.62 -0.71
N LEU A 212 16.22 -5.36 -0.27
CA LEU A 212 15.83 -5.47 1.14
C LEU A 212 16.36 -6.77 1.73
N ASP A 213 16.87 -6.68 2.95
CA ASP A 213 17.38 -7.82 3.70
C ASP A 213 16.35 -8.29 4.74
N PHE A 214 16.09 -9.59 4.82
CA PHE A 214 15.26 -10.16 5.88
C PHE A 214 16.01 -10.20 7.22
N GLY A 215 15.39 -9.75 8.30
CA GLY A 215 16.11 -9.55 9.55
C GLY A 215 15.27 -9.56 10.82
N ASP A 216 15.63 -8.66 11.73
CA ASP A 216 15.04 -8.50 13.05
C ASP A 216 13.52 -8.39 12.97
N MET A 217 12.83 -8.85 14.02
CA MET A 217 11.35 -8.89 14.09
C MET A 217 10.66 -9.73 12.98
N GLY A 218 11.41 -10.43 12.13
CA GLY A 218 10.86 -11.19 11.01
C GLY A 218 10.29 -10.29 9.92
N ILE A 219 10.90 -9.12 9.71
CA ILE A 219 10.54 -8.16 8.66
C ILE A 219 11.74 -7.86 7.77
N TYR A 220 11.51 -7.10 6.71
CA TYR A 220 12.56 -6.68 5.79
C TYR A 220 13.11 -5.31 6.16
N HIS A 221 14.39 -5.10 5.89
CA HIS A 221 15.10 -3.88 6.23
C HIS A 221 15.96 -3.41 5.08
N ARG A 222 16.03 -2.09 4.90
CA ARG A 222 17.09 -1.48 4.10
C ARG A 222 18.17 -0.97 5.03
N LEU A 223 19.39 -1.46 4.84
CA LEU A 223 20.55 -1.09 5.65
C LEU A 223 21.45 -0.13 4.89
N ILE A 224 22.34 0.54 5.63
CA ILE A 224 23.46 1.28 5.02
C ILE A 224 24.52 0.28 4.59
N ASP A 225 24.99 0.41 3.36
CA ASP A 225 26.06 -0.42 2.82
C ASP A 225 27.33 -0.32 3.69
N GLY A 226 27.80 -1.46 4.17
CA GLY A 226 28.98 -1.56 5.03
C GLY A 226 28.81 -1.09 6.47
N LYS A 227 27.61 -0.63 6.90
CA LYS A 227 27.34 -0.15 8.26
C LYS A 227 26.04 -0.70 8.82
N ARG A 228 25.98 -2.03 8.99
CA ARG A 228 24.76 -2.75 9.44
C ARG A 228 24.41 -2.45 10.91
N GLU A 229 25.41 -2.08 11.71
CA GLU A 229 25.34 -1.79 13.13
C GLU A 229 24.62 -0.47 13.46
N LEU A 230 24.52 0.46 12.50
CA LEU A 230 23.78 1.72 12.68
C LEU A 230 22.26 1.52 12.64
N GLY A 231 21.81 0.30 12.30
CA GLY A 231 20.41 -0.04 12.13
C GLY A 231 19.88 0.29 10.73
N PRO A 232 18.57 0.10 10.52
CA PRO A 232 17.96 0.25 9.22
C PRO A 232 17.70 1.72 8.87
N ILE A 233 17.85 2.05 7.59
CA ILE A 233 17.34 3.29 6.99
C ILE A 233 15.81 3.28 7.10
N PHE A 234 15.19 2.17 6.66
CA PHE A 234 13.76 1.92 6.78
C PHE A 234 13.47 0.41 6.83
N SER A 235 12.25 0.08 7.22
CA SER A 235 11.78 -1.31 7.37
C SER A 235 10.49 -1.54 6.60
N VAL A 236 10.22 -2.79 6.24
CA VAL A 236 9.03 -3.22 5.48
C VAL A 236 8.37 -4.38 6.18
N ALA A 237 7.13 -4.17 6.62
CA ALA A 237 6.32 -5.14 7.35
C ALA A 237 5.09 -5.55 6.55
N ASN A 238 4.54 -6.71 6.88
CA ASN A 238 3.24 -7.13 6.36
C ASN A 238 2.11 -6.26 6.95
N MET A 239 1.11 -5.89 6.15
CA MET A 239 -0.04 -5.13 6.65
C MET A 239 -0.98 -5.97 7.52
N LEU A 240 -0.98 -7.29 7.36
CA LEU A 240 -1.75 -8.20 8.22
C LEU A 240 -1.04 -8.43 9.54
N LYS A 241 -1.81 -8.43 10.63
CA LYS A 241 -1.29 -8.83 11.95
C LYS A 241 -0.84 -10.30 11.89
N PRO A 242 0.34 -10.64 12.44
CA PRO A 242 1.16 -9.85 13.36
C PRO A 242 2.14 -8.83 12.72
N GLY A 243 2.25 -8.76 11.39
CA GLY A 243 3.11 -7.82 10.67
C GLY A 243 4.47 -8.39 10.24
N ASN A 244 4.80 -9.62 10.66
CA ASN A 244 6.00 -10.33 10.21
C ASN A 244 5.73 -11.23 8.99
N PHE A 245 6.82 -11.71 8.38
CA PHE A 245 6.81 -12.74 7.35
C PHE A 245 7.29 -14.06 7.94
N ASP A 246 6.42 -15.06 7.99
CA ASP A 246 6.76 -16.42 8.37
C ASP A 246 7.26 -17.18 7.13
N LEU A 247 8.59 -17.32 7.00
CA LEU A 247 9.23 -18.03 5.89
C LEU A 247 8.84 -19.52 5.86
N GLY A 248 8.42 -20.11 6.99
CA GLY A 248 7.96 -21.49 7.05
C GLY A 248 6.54 -21.71 6.49
N ARG A 249 5.74 -20.63 6.36
CA ARG A 249 4.35 -20.67 5.86
C ARG A 249 4.13 -19.78 4.64
N LEU A 250 5.21 -19.51 3.90
CA LEU A 250 5.21 -18.52 2.84
C LEU A 250 4.25 -18.87 1.70
N GLU A 251 4.17 -20.14 1.30
CA GLU A 251 3.30 -20.59 0.19
C GLU A 251 1.82 -20.27 0.42
N ALA A 252 1.39 -20.33 1.69
CA ALA A 252 0.03 -20.02 2.11
C ALA A 252 -0.18 -18.53 2.41
N LEU A 253 0.89 -17.72 2.50
CA LEU A 253 0.80 -16.30 2.79
C LEU A 253 0.09 -15.58 1.64
N ARG A 254 -1.01 -14.90 1.99
CA ARG A 254 -1.71 -13.95 1.12
C ARG A 254 -1.92 -12.67 1.90
N THR A 255 -1.56 -11.54 1.30
CA THR A 255 -1.68 -10.23 1.96
C THR A 255 -2.18 -9.14 1.01
N PRO A 256 -3.03 -8.21 1.47
CA PRO A 256 -3.43 -7.06 0.68
C PRO A 256 -2.28 -6.09 0.41
N GLY A 257 -1.17 -6.16 1.16
CA GLY A 257 -0.04 -5.27 0.94
C GLY A 257 1.02 -5.30 2.03
N VAL A 258 2.00 -4.44 1.85
CA VAL A 258 3.12 -4.23 2.79
C VAL A 258 3.24 -2.76 3.18
N SER A 259 3.72 -2.52 4.39
CA SER A 259 3.95 -1.19 4.95
C SER A 259 5.44 -0.92 5.00
N PHE A 260 5.87 0.12 4.31
CA PHE A 260 7.20 0.73 4.45
C PHE A 260 7.12 1.76 5.54
N PHE A 261 8.09 1.76 6.44
CA PHE A 261 8.19 2.80 7.45
C PHE A 261 9.65 3.10 7.76
N MET A 262 9.97 4.39 7.84
CA MET A 262 11.20 4.89 8.41
C MET A 262 10.90 5.63 9.69
N THR A 263 11.88 5.67 10.58
CA THR A 263 11.73 6.16 11.93
C THR A 263 12.89 7.11 12.15
N LEU A 264 12.56 8.33 12.57
CA LEU A 264 13.48 9.43 12.70
C LEU A 264 13.78 9.67 14.20
N PRO A 265 15.04 9.99 14.55
CA PRO A 265 16.23 10.05 13.70
C PRO A 265 16.61 8.69 13.05
N ALA A 266 16.86 8.73 11.75
CA ALA A 266 17.41 7.62 10.97
C ALA A 266 18.95 7.66 11.03
N PRO A 267 19.66 6.58 10.64
CA PRO A 267 21.12 6.58 10.63
C PRO A 267 21.76 7.46 9.53
N ILE A 268 20.92 8.07 8.68
CA ILE A 268 21.26 9.08 7.67
C ILE A 268 20.21 10.21 7.73
N PRO A 269 20.46 11.39 7.13
CA PRO A 269 19.47 12.48 7.07
C PRO A 269 18.10 11.99 6.57
N ALA A 270 17.03 12.57 7.10
CA ALA A 270 15.68 12.10 6.85
C ALA A 270 15.29 12.23 5.37
N LEU A 271 15.76 13.29 4.70
CA LEU A 271 15.61 13.45 3.26
C LEU A 271 16.28 12.31 2.48
N ASP A 272 17.51 11.94 2.83
CA ASP A 272 18.26 10.87 2.16
C ASP A 272 17.60 9.50 2.41
N ALA A 273 17.09 9.28 3.63
CA ALA A 273 16.33 8.07 3.96
C ALA A 273 15.05 7.96 3.11
N TRP A 274 14.37 9.08 2.86
CA TRP A 274 13.23 9.13 1.97
C TRP A 274 13.60 8.88 0.50
N ASP A 275 14.68 9.48 0.02
CA ASP A 275 15.20 9.27 -1.34
C ASP A 275 15.69 7.83 -1.56
N ALA A 276 15.99 7.08 -0.50
CA ALA A 276 16.20 5.63 -0.55
C ALA A 276 14.88 4.83 -0.48
N MET A 277 13.93 5.24 0.35
CA MET A 277 12.67 4.52 0.58
C MET A 277 11.70 4.60 -0.60
N LEU A 278 11.50 5.80 -1.17
CA LEU A 278 10.50 6.03 -2.21
C LEU A 278 10.76 5.20 -3.49
N PRO A 279 11.98 5.20 -4.08
CA PRO A 279 12.26 4.37 -5.26
C PRO A 279 12.14 2.88 -4.95
N THR A 280 12.49 2.45 -3.74
CA THR A 280 12.36 1.05 -3.33
C THR A 280 10.88 0.63 -3.25
N ALA A 281 10.01 1.48 -2.70
CA ALA A 281 8.57 1.23 -2.65
C ALA A 281 7.94 1.21 -4.05
N GLN A 282 8.33 2.15 -4.93
CA GLN A 282 7.88 2.17 -6.33
C GLN A 282 8.30 0.91 -7.08
N ARG A 283 9.56 0.49 -6.94
CA ARG A 283 10.07 -0.74 -7.56
C ARG A 283 9.37 -1.99 -7.03
N MET A 284 9.06 -2.04 -5.73
CA MET A 284 8.27 -3.12 -5.14
C MET A 284 6.85 -3.16 -5.72
N ALA A 285 6.21 -2.00 -5.90
CA ALA A 285 4.90 -1.93 -6.55
C ALA A 285 4.96 -2.40 -8.01
N GLU A 286 6.00 -2.04 -8.77
CA GLU A 286 6.19 -2.52 -10.15
C GLU A 286 6.39 -4.03 -10.23
N LEU A 287 7.22 -4.60 -9.35
CA LEU A 287 7.51 -6.04 -9.32
C LEU A 287 6.29 -6.88 -8.92
N LEU A 288 5.37 -6.31 -8.13
CA LEU A 288 4.19 -6.99 -7.61
C LEU A 288 2.89 -6.59 -8.32
N ASP A 289 2.97 -5.74 -9.35
CA ASP A 289 1.81 -5.17 -10.06
C ASP A 289 0.81 -4.46 -9.12
N GLY A 290 1.35 -3.71 -8.14
CA GLY A 290 0.61 -3.00 -7.10
C GLY A 290 0.58 -1.47 -7.24
N HIS A 291 0.08 -0.81 -6.20
CA HIS A 291 0.02 0.65 -6.09
C HIS A 291 0.71 1.15 -4.82
N VAL A 292 1.43 2.26 -4.94
CA VAL A 292 2.00 2.97 -3.80
C VAL A 292 0.99 3.97 -3.25
N LEU A 293 0.71 3.86 -1.96
CA LEU A 293 -0.16 4.76 -1.22
C LEU A 293 0.61 5.51 -0.13
N ASP A 294 0.12 6.69 0.23
CA ASP A 294 0.60 7.47 1.36
C ASP A 294 -0.04 7.01 2.69
N GLU A 295 0.30 7.71 3.79
CA GLU A 295 -0.21 7.41 5.13
C GLU A 295 -1.74 7.45 5.25
N GLU A 296 -2.41 8.25 4.41
CA GLU A 296 -3.86 8.40 4.36
C GLU A 296 -4.53 7.35 3.45
N ARG A 297 -3.73 6.45 2.88
CA ARG A 297 -4.13 5.44 1.88
C ARG A 297 -4.58 6.05 0.55
N ASN A 298 -4.12 7.26 0.24
CA ASN A 298 -4.32 7.90 -1.06
C ASN A 298 -3.19 7.52 -2.01
N ALA A 299 -3.49 7.44 -3.32
CA ALA A 299 -2.47 7.17 -4.33
C ALA A 299 -1.34 8.20 -4.27
N LEU A 300 -0.08 7.73 -4.26
CA LEU A 300 1.07 8.58 -4.08
C LEU A 300 1.38 9.41 -5.35
N GLY A 301 0.88 10.64 -5.38
CA GLY A 301 1.10 11.59 -6.47
C GLY A 301 2.33 12.49 -6.29
N ARG A 302 2.75 13.15 -7.38
CA ARG A 302 3.90 14.08 -7.39
C ARG A 302 3.81 15.20 -6.35
N GLN A 303 2.63 15.78 -6.17
CA GLN A 303 2.40 16.84 -5.19
C GLN A 303 2.63 16.33 -3.75
N ARG A 304 2.13 15.13 -3.44
CA ARG A 304 2.30 14.52 -2.11
C ARG A 304 3.77 14.17 -1.84
N ILE A 305 4.47 13.64 -2.84
CA ILE A 305 5.92 13.38 -2.75
C ILE A 305 6.69 14.66 -2.46
N ALA A 306 6.42 15.75 -3.20
CA ALA A 306 7.09 17.03 -2.99
C ALA A 306 6.84 17.57 -1.57
N HIS A 307 5.58 17.47 -1.10
CA HIS A 307 5.20 17.90 0.23
C HIS A 307 5.92 17.12 1.33
N ILE A 308 5.92 15.78 1.29
CA ILE A 308 6.65 14.95 2.27
C ILE A 308 8.14 15.30 2.28
N ARG A 309 8.72 15.48 1.09
CA ARG A 309 10.13 15.86 0.96
C ARG A 309 10.45 17.21 1.61
N ASP A 310 9.57 18.20 1.47
CA ASP A 310 9.74 19.51 2.09
C ASP A 310 9.55 19.46 3.62
N GLU A 311 8.65 18.61 4.13
CA GLU A 311 8.54 18.36 5.57
C GLU A 311 9.80 17.71 6.15
N LEU A 312 10.39 16.76 5.43
CA LEU A 312 11.63 16.09 5.85
C LEU A 312 12.83 17.05 5.83
N ARG A 313 12.91 17.94 4.85
CA ARG A 313 13.88 19.05 4.85
C ARG A 313 13.69 20.02 6.00
N GLY A 314 12.45 20.27 6.40
CA GLY A 314 12.13 21.03 7.60
C GLY A 314 12.67 20.32 8.84
N TRP A 315 12.35 19.03 8.96
CA TRP A 315 12.80 18.19 10.07
C TRP A 315 14.34 18.16 10.17
N ASP A 316 15.07 17.90 9.08
CA ASP A 316 16.53 17.86 9.10
C ASP A 316 17.12 19.19 9.59
N ARG A 317 16.63 20.34 9.10
CA ARG A 317 17.10 21.67 9.55
C ARG A 317 16.87 21.92 11.05
N ASP A 318 15.73 21.48 11.57
CA ASP A 318 15.37 21.66 12.98
C ASP A 318 16.20 20.77 13.92
N HIS A 319 16.74 19.65 13.44
CA HIS A 319 17.53 18.69 14.22
C HIS A 319 19.04 18.90 14.04
N GLU A 320 19.51 19.31 12.86
CA GLU A 320 20.90 19.76 12.63
C GLU A 320 21.26 20.95 13.53
N GLY A 321 20.30 21.86 13.77
CA GLY A 321 20.49 23.00 14.67
C GLY A 321 20.62 22.63 16.16
N GLN A 322 20.24 21.42 16.56
CA GLN A 322 20.33 20.93 17.94
C GLN A 322 21.64 20.16 18.22
N GLU A 323 22.33 19.68 17.17
CA GLU A 323 23.58 18.93 17.29
C GLU A 323 24.84 19.82 17.23
N ILE A 324 24.71 21.12 17.56
CA ILE A 324 25.87 21.96 17.84
C ILE A 324 26.46 21.51 19.18
N ILE A 325 27.33 20.51 19.12
CA ILE A 325 28.24 20.14 20.20
C ILE A 325 29.14 21.36 20.44
N PHE A 326 28.77 22.19 21.42
CA PHE A 326 29.69 23.16 21.98
C PHE A 326 30.84 22.41 22.66
N GLY A 327 31.97 22.33 21.96
CA GLY A 327 33.28 22.06 22.56
C GLY A 327 34.00 20.81 22.07
N ARG A 328 34.97 21.01 21.19
CA ARG A 328 36.36 20.65 21.48
C ARG A 328 37.30 21.65 20.81
#